data_AF-A0A239D595-F1
#
_entry.id   AF-A0A239D595-F1
#
_cell.length_a   1.000
_cell.length_b   1.000
_cell.length_c   1.000
_cell.angle_alpha   90.00
_cell.angle_beta   90.00
_cell.angle_gamma   90.00
#
_symmetry.space_group_name_H-M   'P 1'
#
loop_
_entity.id
_entity.type
_entity.pdbx_description
1 polymer ?
#
loop_
_entity_poly.entity_id
_entity_poly.type
_entity_poly.pdbx_seq_one_letter_code
_entity_poly.pdbx_strand_id
1 'polypeptide(L)' 'SGLAGFQVSDSMLIGLAYDRETTDLGDTTFNDGSFEIFLRFELFNEYDRLLTPRFF' A
#
# COMPACT_ATOMS: atom_id res chain seq x y z
N SER A 1 -12.83 1.07 -9.64
CA SER A 1 -11.75 0.89 -8.67
C SER A 1 -10.41 0.98 -9.38
N GLY A 2 -9.48 1.80 -8.91
CA GLY A 2 -8.11 1.90 -9.42
C GLY A 2 -7.15 2.06 -8.26
N LEU A 3 -6.03 1.34 -8.31
CA LEU A 3 -5.00 1.39 -7.28
C LEU A 3 -3.67 1.74 -7.95
N ALA A 4 -3.01 2.76 -7.42
CA ALA A 4 -1.68 3.18 -7.86
C ALA A 4 -0.74 3.17 -6.66
N GLY A 5 0.29 2.33 -6.73
CA GLY A 5 1.36 2.27 -5.75
C GLY A 5 2.70 2.64 -6.40
N PHE A 6 3.51 3.42 -5.70
CA PHE A 6 4.88 3.73 -6.08
C PHE A 6 5.84 3.34 -4.95
N GLN A 7 6.83 2.52 -5.29
CA GLN A 7 7.91 2.18 -4.37
C GLN A 7 9.02 3.22 -4.52
N VAL A 8 9.17 4.07 -3.51
CA VAL A 8 10.18 5.14 -3.49
C VAL A 8 11.56 4.56 -3.17
N SER A 9 11.62 3.55 -2.30
CA SER A 9 12.83 2.80 -1.96
C SER A 9 12.46 1.41 -1.42
N ASP A 10 13.43 0.52 -1.22
CA ASP A 10 13.24 -0.77 -0.52
C ASP A 10 12.56 -0.62 0.85
N SER A 11 12.74 0.52 1.51
CA SER A 11 12.19 0.83 2.82
C SER A 11 10.91 1.69 2.81
N MET A 12 10.46 2.16 1.65
CA MET A 12 9.39 3.17 1.57
C MET A 12 8.46 2.91 0.38
N LEU A 13 7.20 2.61 0.70
CA LEU A 13 6.15 2.41 -0.27
C LEU A 13 5.01 3.39 0.00
N ILE A 14 4.61 4.11 -1.03
CA ILE A 14 3.47 5.01 -1.01
C ILE A 14 2.44 4.48 -1.98
N GLY A 15 1.18 4.43 -1.59
CA GLY A 15 0.11 4.13 -2.54
C GLY A 15 -1.19 4.83 -2.23
N LEU A 16 -1.99 4.89 -3.29
CA LEU A 16 -3.29 5.55 -3.33
C LEU A 16 -4.26 4.56 -3.97
N ALA A 17 -5.37 4.31 -3.30
CA ALA A 17 -6.46 3.52 -3.83
C ALA A 17 -7.71 4.39 -3.97
N TYR A 18 -8.35 4.29 -5.12
CA TYR A 18 -9.59 4.99 -5.44
C TYR A 18 -10.65 3.97 -5.81
N ASP A 19 -11.62 3.77 -4.91
CA ASP A 19 -12.79 2.95 -5.20
C ASP A 19 -13.99 3.87 -5.48
N ARG A 20 -14.29 4.03 -6.77
CA ARG A 20 -15.54 4.66 -7.20
C ARG A 20 -16.54 3.54 -7.48
N GLU A 21 -17.46 3.34 -6.55
CA GLU A 21 -18.63 2.49 -6.73
C GLU A 21 -19.55 3.18 -7.75
N THR A 22 -19.51 2.76 -9.01
CA THR A 22 -20.51 3.14 -10.03
C THR A 22 -21.65 2.14 -9.95
N THR A 23 -22.59 2.34 -9.02
CA THR A 23 -23.87 1.61 -9.01
C THR A 23 -24.96 2.58 -9.47
N ASP A 24 -25.45 2.37 -10.70
CA ASP A 24 -26.60 3.05 -11.32
C ASP A 24 -27.94 2.38 -10.96
N LEU A 25 -28.12 1.96 -9.70
CA LEU A 25 -29.43 1.56 -9.18
C LEU A 25 -29.84 2.56 -8.11
N GLY A 26 -30.71 3.49 -8.51
CA GLY A 26 -31.11 4.64 -7.72
C GLY A 26 -31.60 4.26 -6.33
N ASP A 27 -30.79 4.55 -5.31
CA ASP A 27 -31.18 5.00 -3.96
C ASP A 27 -29.98 5.24 -3.01
N THR A 28 -28.73 5.31 -3.50
CA THR A 28 -27.54 5.41 -2.64
C THR A 28 -26.84 6.78 -2.73
N THR A 29 -27.52 7.82 -2.26
CA THR A 29 -26.99 9.18 -1.97
C THR A 29 -25.86 9.19 -0.91
N PHE A 30 -25.23 8.06 -0.60
CA PHE A 30 -24.37 7.91 0.58
C PHE A 30 -23.00 7.22 0.34
N ASN A 31 -22.73 6.68 -0.85
CA ASN A 31 -21.41 6.13 -1.19
C ASN A 31 -20.70 7.03 -2.20
N ASP A 32 -20.32 8.24 -1.74
CA ASP A 32 -19.34 9.09 -2.42
C ASP A 32 -17.98 8.39 -2.31
N GLY A 33 -17.57 7.68 -3.36
CA GLY A 33 -16.46 6.71 -3.37
C GLY A 33 -15.27 7.03 -2.45
N SER A 34 -14.75 5.99 -1.79
CA SER A 34 -13.67 6.14 -0.82
C SER A 34 -12.33 6.37 -1.51
N PHE A 35 -11.57 7.33 -0.97
CA PHE A 35 -10.17 7.54 -1.32
C PHE A 35 -9.30 7.12 -0.15
N GLU A 36 -8.45 6.12 -0.37
CA GLU A 36 -7.57 5.57 0.64
C GLU A 36 -6.12 5.89 0.29
N ILE A 37 -5.40 6.49 1.24
CA ILE A 37 -3.96 6.73 1.15
C ILE A 37 -3.28 5.77 2.10
N PHE A 38 -2.28 5.02 1.61
CA PHE A 38 -1.47 4.16 2.45
C PHE A 38 0.02 4.48 2.30
N LEU A 39 0.69 4.53 3.44
CA LEU A 39 2.13 4.76 3.57
C LEU A 39 2.73 3.63 4.39
N ARG A 40 3.69 2.91 3.81
CA ARG A 40 4.49 1.89 4.49
C ARG A 40 5.93 2.36 4.57
N PHE A 41 6.46 2.39 5.78
CA PHE A 41 7.86 2.70 6.05
C PHE A 41 8.50 1.58 6.87
N GLU A 42 9.71 1.22 6.50
CA GLU A 42 10.54 0.26 7.22
C GLU A 42 11.69 1.05 7.88
N LEU A 43 11.52 1.42 9.16
CA LEU A 43 12.49 2.27 9.90
C LEU A 43 13.77 1.51 10.29
N PHE A 44 13.68 0.19 10.42
CA PHE A 44 14.78 -0.69 10.78
C PHE A 44 14.93 -1.73 9.69
N ASN A 45 15.56 -1.36 8.57
CA ASN A 45 16.30 -2.34 7.77
C ASN A 45 17.52 -2.75 8.60
N GLU A 46 17.27 -3.51 9.65
CA GLU A 46 18.33 -4.32 10.23
C GLU A 46 18.67 -5.32 9.12
N TYR A 47 19.59 -4.93 8.24
CA TYR A 47 20.61 -5.83 7.71
C TYR A 47 21.34 -6.36 8.95
N ASP A 48 20.63 -7.12 9.78
CA ASP A 48 21.23 -8.04 10.70
C ASP A 48 21.91 -8.98 9.74
N ARG A 49 23.20 -8.69 9.57
CA ARG A 49 24.14 -9.57 8.91
C ARG A 49 23.88 -10.92 9.56
N LEU A 50 23.07 -11.73 8.89
CA LEU A 50 22.93 -13.15 9.14
C LEU A 50 24.28 -13.75 8.73
N LEU A 51 25.30 -13.43 9.51
CA LEU A 51 26.51 -14.17 9.69
C LEU A 51 26.07 -15.44 10.42
N THR A 52 25.34 -16.30 9.72
CA THR A 52 25.54 -17.73 9.91
C THR A 52 26.64 -18.12 8.94
N PRO A 53 27.94 -17.97 9.29
CA PRO A 53 28.99 -18.64 8.55
C PRO A 53 28.78 -20.13 8.81
N ARG A 54 27.99 -20.78 7.96
CA ARG A 54 27.93 -22.24 7.94
C ARG A 54 29.24 -22.72 7.35
N PHE A 55 30.20 -22.99 8.21
CA PHE A 55 31.30 -23.90 7.90
C PHE A 55 30.69 -25.31 7.77
N PHE A 56 30.71 -25.84 6.54
CA PHE A 56 30.71 -27.27 6.26
C PHE A 56 31.78 -27.55 5.23
#